data_AF-A0AAE1XSA2-F1
#
_entry.id   AF-A0AAE1XSA2-F1
#
_cell.length_a   1.000
_cell.length_b   1.000
_cell.length_c   1.000
_cell.angle_alpha   90.00
_cell.angle_beta   90.00
_cell.angle_gamma   90.00
#
_symmetry.space_group_name_H-M   'P 1'
#
loop_
_entity.id
_entity.type
_entity.pdbx_description
1 polymer ?
#
loop_
_entity_poly.entity_id
_entity_poly.type
_entity_poly.pdbx_seq_one_letter_code
_entity_poly.pdbx_strand_id
1 'polypeptide(L)'
;MKISKALRFYHCNELQVRGLKHRNSQRNHVSIDECKGATISNLDIRAPAKSPNTDGIDISASTNLHIHDSLMATGDDCIAIKGGTSNVHISNIACGPGHGISIGSLGENGQHDEVEGISITNSTFTRTENGVRIKTWQGGSGFAKNISFSEITFVAADNPIIIDQYYCPHKKCSDKISAVEVSDVRYSGLHGTSISKKATINFSCSKIVPCTNIVMDDVDIESAHTRHRPTTARCINAHGTARAVHPPVDCLRS
;
A
#
# COMPACT_ATOMS: atom_id res chain seq x y z
N MET A 1 6.25 27.44 -4.17
CA MET A 1 5.04 27.16 -4.99
C MET A 1 4.00 26.60 -4.03
N LYS A 2 2.83 27.25 -3.85
CA LYS A 2 1.75 26.71 -3.00
C LYS A 2 1.27 25.40 -3.64
N ILE A 3 1.39 24.29 -2.90
CA ILE A 3 0.89 23.00 -3.37
C ILE A 3 -0.64 23.05 -3.21
N SER A 4 -1.36 23.06 -4.33
CA SER A 4 -2.83 23.00 -4.31
C SER A 4 -3.26 21.54 -4.13
N LYS A 5 -3.96 21.25 -3.03
CA LYS A 5 -4.70 20.01 -2.83
C LYS A 5 -6.09 20.19 -3.45
N ALA A 6 -6.60 19.23 -4.22
CA ALA A 6 -7.92 19.37 -4.83
C ALA A 6 -9.05 19.42 -3.79
N LEU A 7 -9.02 18.51 -2.81
CA LEU A 7 -9.94 18.51 -1.67
C LEU A 7 -9.21 18.01 -0.42
N ARG A 8 -9.30 18.75 0.68
CA ARG A 8 -8.77 18.33 1.99
C ARG A 8 -9.88 18.45 3.03
N PHE A 9 -10.15 17.35 3.71
CA PHE A 9 -10.88 17.34 4.96
C PHE A 9 -9.87 17.35 6.09
N TYR A 10 -10.01 18.33 6.99
CA TYR A 10 -9.07 18.58 8.08
C TYR A 10 -9.86 18.74 9.38
N HIS A 11 -9.55 17.95 10.41
CA HIS A 11 -10.29 17.94 11.67
C HIS A 11 -11.81 17.72 11.52
N CYS A 12 -12.20 16.90 10.54
CA CYS A 12 -13.60 16.54 10.36
C CYS A 12 -13.89 15.23 11.10
N ASN A 13 -14.64 15.31 12.20
CA ASN A 13 -15.12 14.14 12.92
C ASN A 13 -16.47 13.67 12.37
N GLU A 14 -16.71 12.36 12.34
CA GLU A 14 -17.97 11.76 11.84
C GLU A 14 -18.29 12.17 10.39
N LEU A 15 -17.24 12.46 9.61
CA LEU A 15 -17.35 12.90 8.23
C LEU A 15 -17.98 11.82 7.35
N GLN A 16 -18.93 12.20 6.51
CA GLN A 16 -19.45 11.35 5.44
C GLN A 16 -19.20 12.00 4.08
N VAL A 17 -18.44 11.30 3.22
CA VAL A 17 -18.18 11.71 1.84
C VAL A 17 -18.70 10.62 0.92
N ARG A 18 -19.62 10.96 0.02
CA ARG A 18 -20.23 9.97 -0.87
C ARG A 18 -20.42 10.50 -2.28
N GLY A 19 -20.16 9.65 -3.28
CA GLY A 19 -20.61 9.87 -4.66
C GLY A 19 -19.83 10.94 -5.43
N LEU A 20 -18.70 11.44 -4.89
CA LEU A 20 -17.93 12.48 -5.56
C LEU A 20 -17.17 11.93 -6.77
N LYS A 21 -17.10 12.74 -7.83
CA LYS A 21 -16.30 12.48 -9.01
C LYS A 21 -15.14 13.46 -9.06
N HIS A 22 -13.92 12.94 -9.03
CA HIS A 22 -12.71 13.73 -9.14
C HIS A 22 -12.02 13.45 -10.48
N ARG A 23 -11.57 14.51 -11.16
CA ARG A 23 -10.95 14.42 -12.49
C ARG A 23 -9.70 15.29 -12.56
N ASN A 24 -8.58 14.68 -12.96
CA ASN A 24 -7.34 15.35 -13.36
C ASN A 24 -6.82 16.35 -12.31
N SER A 25 -6.78 15.96 -11.03
CA SER A 25 -6.13 16.80 -10.01
C SER A 25 -4.66 17.02 -10.37
N GLN A 26 -4.13 18.21 -10.06
CA GLN A 26 -2.71 18.54 -10.25
C GLN A 26 -1.79 17.73 -9.33
N ARG A 27 -2.34 17.23 -8.22
CA ARG A 27 -1.69 16.41 -7.19
C ARG A 27 -2.70 15.36 -6.70
N ASN A 28 -2.59 14.90 -5.45
CA ASN A 28 -3.59 14.04 -4.83
C ASN A 28 -5.01 14.63 -4.91
N HIS A 29 -6.02 13.78 -5.02
CA HIS A 29 -7.41 14.20 -5.23
C HIS A 29 -8.12 14.52 -3.92
N VAL A 30 -7.99 13.64 -2.93
CA VAL A 30 -8.61 13.78 -1.61
C VAL A 30 -7.53 13.60 -0.54
N SER A 31 -7.52 14.49 0.45
CA SER A 31 -6.77 14.30 1.70
C SER A 31 -7.76 14.17 2.87
N ILE A 32 -7.58 13.13 3.68
CA ILE A 32 -8.24 12.94 4.97
C ILE A 32 -7.18 13.11 6.05
N ASP A 33 -7.31 14.15 6.86
CA ASP A 33 -6.22 14.60 7.71
C ASP A 33 -6.74 15.03 9.09
N GLU A 34 -6.18 14.43 10.14
CA GLU A 34 -6.62 14.67 11.52
C GLU A 34 -8.13 14.42 11.74
N CYS A 35 -8.70 13.45 11.02
CA CYS A 35 -10.12 13.09 11.07
C CYS A 35 -10.37 11.89 12.00
N LYS A 36 -11.52 11.87 12.66
CA LYS A 36 -11.97 10.73 13.49
C LYS A 36 -13.35 10.25 13.06
N GLY A 37 -13.49 8.96 12.77
CA GLY A 37 -14.80 8.37 12.46
C GLY A 37 -15.33 8.74 11.07
N ALA A 38 -14.49 8.80 10.03
CA ALA A 38 -14.96 9.17 8.70
C ALA A 38 -15.36 7.97 7.84
N THR A 39 -16.42 8.13 7.05
CA THR A 39 -16.83 7.18 6.01
C THR A 39 -16.72 7.85 4.63
N ILE A 40 -15.96 7.22 3.73
CA ILE A 40 -15.74 7.68 2.36
C ILE A 40 -16.19 6.56 1.42
N SER A 41 -17.18 6.83 0.56
CA SER A 41 -17.77 5.79 -0.27
C SER A 41 -18.20 6.24 -1.66
N ASN A 42 -18.31 5.28 -2.59
CA ASN A 42 -18.83 5.52 -3.95
C ASN A 42 -18.08 6.64 -4.70
N LEU A 43 -16.77 6.76 -4.52
CA LEU A 43 -15.98 7.74 -5.25
C LEU A 43 -15.59 7.22 -6.63
N ASP A 44 -15.52 8.12 -7.61
CA ASP A 44 -14.93 7.86 -8.93
C ASP A 44 -13.82 8.89 -9.17
N ILE A 45 -12.57 8.47 -9.00
CA ILE A 45 -11.38 9.31 -9.09
C ILE A 45 -10.58 8.91 -10.30
N ARG A 46 -10.29 9.87 -11.19
CA ARG A 46 -9.52 9.61 -12.41
C ARG A 46 -8.50 10.69 -12.73
N ALA A 47 -7.30 10.26 -13.09
CA ALA A 47 -6.24 11.07 -13.69
C ALA A 47 -5.44 10.24 -14.70
N PRO A 48 -4.67 10.87 -15.62
CA PRO A 48 -3.84 10.13 -16.56
C PRO A 48 -2.80 9.25 -15.84
N ALA A 49 -2.60 8.02 -16.30
CA ALA A 49 -1.72 7.02 -15.68
C ALA A 49 -0.24 7.45 -15.56
N LYS A 50 0.20 8.46 -16.31
CA LYS A 50 1.56 9.00 -16.26
C LYS A 50 1.64 10.33 -15.50
N SER A 51 0.56 10.78 -14.88
CA SER A 51 0.51 12.04 -14.14
C SER A 51 1.08 11.84 -12.73
N PRO A 52 2.26 12.39 -12.41
CA PRO A 52 2.93 12.10 -11.16
C PRO A 52 2.15 12.62 -9.95
N ASN A 53 2.16 11.86 -8.86
CA ASN A 53 1.60 12.28 -7.56
C ASN A 53 0.12 12.68 -7.62
N THR A 54 -0.65 11.98 -8.46
CA THR A 54 -2.10 12.17 -8.59
C THR A 54 -2.89 11.18 -7.74
N ASP A 55 -2.41 10.95 -6.52
CA ASP A 55 -2.93 9.97 -5.57
C ASP A 55 -4.46 10.11 -5.42
N GLY A 56 -5.15 8.99 -5.21
CA GLY A 56 -6.60 9.00 -5.04
C GLY A 56 -6.99 9.61 -3.70
N ILE A 57 -6.68 8.90 -2.61
CA ILE A 57 -6.90 9.33 -1.24
C ILE A 57 -5.61 9.25 -0.45
N ASP A 58 -5.19 10.38 0.11
CA ASP A 58 -4.13 10.44 1.11
C ASP A 58 -4.75 10.53 2.50
N ILE A 59 -4.27 9.68 3.42
CA ILE A 59 -4.74 9.64 4.81
C ILE A 59 -3.56 9.95 5.72
N SER A 60 -3.74 10.87 6.67
CA SER A 60 -2.73 11.18 7.70
C SER A 60 -3.39 11.46 9.03
N ALA A 61 -2.71 11.10 10.13
CA ALA A 61 -3.09 11.46 11.50
C ALA A 61 -4.57 11.17 11.85
N SER A 62 -5.18 10.15 11.23
CA SER A 62 -6.63 9.92 11.28
C SER A 62 -6.97 8.56 11.88
N THR A 63 -8.14 8.44 12.51
CA THR A 63 -8.53 7.19 13.16
C THR A 63 -9.98 6.80 12.90
N ASN A 64 -10.26 5.49 12.90
CA ASN A 64 -11.58 4.91 12.66
C ASN A 64 -12.15 5.35 11.32
N LEU A 65 -11.53 4.93 10.23
CA LEU A 65 -11.97 5.26 8.87
C LEU A 65 -12.56 4.04 8.17
N HIS A 66 -13.61 4.28 7.40
CA HIS A 66 -14.21 3.30 6.49
C HIS A 66 -14.17 3.86 5.07
N ILE A 67 -13.45 3.20 4.16
CA ILE A 67 -13.32 3.60 2.77
C ILE A 67 -13.78 2.46 1.89
N HIS A 68 -14.84 2.65 1.11
CA HIS A 68 -15.39 1.53 0.34
C HIS A 68 -16.04 1.90 -0.99
N ASP A 69 -16.29 0.87 -1.80
CA ASP A 69 -17.06 0.91 -3.05
C ASP A 69 -16.60 2.00 -4.02
N SER A 70 -15.30 2.16 -4.20
CA SER A 70 -14.72 3.28 -4.93
C SER A 70 -13.82 2.82 -6.08
N LEU A 71 -13.82 3.62 -7.15
CA LEU A 71 -12.98 3.44 -8.33
C LEU A 71 -11.89 4.50 -8.35
N MET A 72 -10.64 4.08 -8.50
CA MET A 72 -9.49 4.97 -8.59
C MET A 72 -8.58 4.53 -9.72
N ALA A 73 -8.44 5.40 -10.73
CA ALA A 73 -7.54 5.21 -11.86
C ALA A 73 -6.67 6.47 -11.99
N THR A 74 -5.46 6.42 -11.46
CA THR A 74 -4.58 7.59 -11.28
C THR A 74 -3.19 7.32 -11.82
N GLY A 75 -2.27 8.29 -11.69
CA GLY A 75 -0.86 8.11 -11.99
C GLY A 75 0.02 7.88 -10.76
N ASP A 76 -0.57 7.67 -9.57
CA ASP A 76 0.16 7.37 -8.33
C ASP A 76 -0.69 6.43 -7.44
N ASP A 77 -0.48 6.39 -6.12
CA ASP A 77 -1.22 5.53 -5.20
C ASP A 77 -2.75 5.73 -5.34
N CYS A 78 -3.53 4.65 -5.36
CA CYS A 78 -4.98 4.73 -5.19
C CYS A 78 -5.29 5.26 -3.79
N ILE A 79 -4.68 4.66 -2.77
CA ILE A 79 -4.79 5.11 -1.39
C ILE A 79 -3.40 5.07 -0.74
N ALA A 80 -2.99 6.16 -0.11
CA ALA A 80 -1.75 6.25 0.66
C ALA A 80 -2.06 6.53 2.14
N ILE A 81 -1.60 5.66 3.04
CA ILE A 81 -1.81 5.75 4.48
C ILE A 81 -0.51 6.22 5.15
N LYS A 82 -0.49 7.43 5.71
CA LYS A 82 0.68 8.04 6.36
C LYS A 82 0.63 7.88 7.89
N GLY A 83 1.71 8.29 8.56
CA GLY A 83 1.85 8.20 10.01
C GLY A 83 0.73 8.87 10.82
N GLY A 84 0.58 8.41 12.06
CA GLY A 84 -0.47 8.81 12.98
C GLY A 84 -1.85 8.23 12.64
N THR A 85 -1.90 7.21 11.77
CA THR A 85 -3.17 6.66 11.27
C THR A 85 -3.47 5.31 11.89
N SER A 86 -4.69 5.12 12.40
CA SER A 86 -5.10 3.84 13.00
C SER A 86 -6.52 3.42 12.67
N ASN A 87 -6.80 2.11 12.75
CA ASN A 87 -8.14 1.55 12.58
C ASN A 87 -8.81 1.96 11.27
N VAL A 88 -8.18 1.62 10.14
CA VAL A 88 -8.67 1.96 8.79
C VAL A 88 -9.13 0.69 8.09
N HIS A 89 -10.39 0.67 7.67
CA HIS A 89 -11.00 -0.42 6.93
C HIS A 89 -11.25 0.05 5.49
N ILE A 90 -10.64 -0.64 4.54
CA ILE A 90 -10.74 -0.36 3.11
C ILE A 90 -11.33 -1.60 2.45
N SER A 91 -12.42 -1.45 1.68
CA SER A 91 -13.04 -2.57 1.00
C SER A 91 -13.59 -2.22 -0.38
N ASN A 92 -13.75 -3.21 -1.25
CA ASN A 92 -14.44 -3.02 -2.54
C ASN A 92 -13.81 -1.91 -3.40
N ILE A 93 -12.48 -1.85 -3.46
CA ILE A 93 -11.77 -0.84 -4.25
C ILE A 93 -11.40 -1.42 -5.62
N ALA A 94 -11.81 -0.73 -6.67
CA ALA A 94 -11.28 -0.95 -8.02
C ALA A 94 -10.12 0.03 -8.23
N CYS A 95 -8.89 -0.46 -8.02
CA CYS A 95 -7.67 0.31 -8.16
C CYS A 95 -6.98 -0.01 -9.49
N GLY A 96 -6.72 0.99 -10.31
CA GLY A 96 -5.84 0.84 -11.45
C GLY A 96 -6.28 1.53 -12.74
N PRO A 97 -5.32 2.03 -13.54
CA PRO A 97 -3.87 2.06 -13.29
C PRO A 97 -3.48 2.98 -12.10
N GLY A 98 -2.23 2.91 -11.66
CA GLY A 98 -1.69 3.65 -10.50
C GLY A 98 -0.63 2.85 -9.75
N HIS A 99 -0.22 3.30 -8.57
CA HIS A 99 0.81 2.66 -7.74
C HIS A 99 0.27 1.70 -6.66
N GLY A 100 -1.03 1.40 -6.68
CA GLY A 100 -1.65 0.46 -5.74
C GLY A 100 -2.16 1.11 -4.46
N ILE A 101 -2.26 0.33 -3.38
CA ILE A 101 -2.62 0.84 -2.04
C ILE A 101 -1.38 0.69 -1.17
N SER A 102 -0.93 1.82 -0.64
CA SER A 102 0.34 1.93 0.07
C SER A 102 0.15 2.35 1.51
N ILE A 103 0.70 1.58 2.44
CA ILE A 103 1.03 2.06 3.79
C ILE A 103 2.39 2.75 3.68
N GLY A 104 2.40 4.06 3.86
CA GLY A 104 3.57 4.92 3.84
C GLY A 104 3.63 5.91 2.66
N SER A 105 4.78 6.55 2.43
CA SER A 105 6.04 6.30 3.13
C SER A 105 5.99 6.73 4.59
N LEU A 106 6.58 5.91 5.46
CA LEU A 106 6.71 6.17 6.90
C LEU A 106 8.18 6.43 7.27
N GLY A 107 8.41 7.30 8.24
CA GLY A 107 9.73 7.59 8.80
C GLY A 107 10.59 8.52 7.96
N GLU A 108 9.98 9.29 7.04
CA GLU A 108 10.71 10.25 6.21
C GLU A 108 11.54 11.20 7.07
N ASN A 109 12.78 11.52 6.67
CA ASN A 109 13.68 12.38 7.44
C ASN A 109 13.93 11.92 8.90
N GLY A 110 13.82 10.63 9.17
CA GLY A 110 14.02 10.07 10.50
C GLY A 110 12.87 10.32 11.47
N GLN A 111 11.70 10.70 10.97
CA GLN A 111 10.51 10.90 11.78
C GLN A 111 10.05 9.60 12.46
N HIS A 112 9.27 9.79 13.53
CA HIS A 112 8.59 8.73 14.23
C HIS A 112 7.16 8.62 13.72
N ASP A 113 6.87 7.57 12.95
CA ASP A 113 5.56 7.34 12.35
C ASP A 113 4.96 6.03 12.88
N GLU A 114 3.71 6.11 13.31
CA GLU A 114 2.92 4.97 13.76
C GLU A 114 1.72 4.74 12.83
N VAL A 115 1.55 3.50 12.40
CA VAL A 115 0.35 3.02 11.70
C VAL A 115 -0.07 1.67 12.29
N GLU A 116 -1.34 1.53 12.64
CA GLU A 116 -1.85 0.26 13.16
C GLU A 116 -3.30 -0.04 12.80
N GLY A 117 -3.65 -1.33 12.73
CA GLY A 117 -5.04 -1.76 12.53
C GLY A 117 -5.56 -1.40 11.16
N ILE A 118 -4.83 -1.80 10.11
CA ILE A 118 -5.21 -1.57 8.72
C ILE A 118 -5.79 -2.85 8.13
N SER A 119 -6.97 -2.77 7.54
CA SER A 119 -7.59 -3.87 6.82
C SER A 119 -7.97 -3.43 5.42
N ILE A 120 -7.43 -4.12 4.41
CA ILE A 120 -7.75 -3.90 3.01
C ILE A 120 -8.32 -5.21 2.45
N THR A 121 -9.58 -5.19 2.04
CA THR A 121 -10.30 -6.40 1.65
C THR A 121 -11.06 -6.28 0.34
N ASN A 122 -11.35 -7.40 -0.33
CA ASN A 122 -12.23 -7.52 -1.49
C ASN A 122 -11.95 -6.45 -2.57
N SER A 123 -10.70 -6.31 -2.98
CA SER A 123 -10.25 -5.22 -3.84
C SER A 123 -9.51 -5.74 -5.06
N THR A 124 -9.65 -5.05 -6.19
CA THR A 124 -9.04 -5.45 -7.47
C THR A 124 -8.01 -4.43 -7.92
N PHE A 125 -6.83 -4.91 -8.29
CA PHE A 125 -5.71 -4.11 -8.76
C PHE A 125 -5.46 -4.40 -10.24
N THR A 126 -5.82 -3.49 -11.13
CA THR A 126 -5.72 -3.68 -12.58
C THR A 126 -4.62 -2.83 -13.20
N ARG A 127 -3.59 -3.46 -13.76
CA ARG A 127 -2.47 -2.79 -14.44
C ARG A 127 -1.84 -1.69 -13.57
N THR A 128 -1.71 -1.95 -12.28
CA THR A 128 -1.02 -1.08 -11.34
C THR A 128 0.48 -1.40 -11.33
N GLU A 129 1.30 -0.41 -10.99
CA GLU A 129 2.73 -0.62 -10.76
C GLU A 129 2.97 -1.48 -9.51
N ASN A 130 2.18 -1.28 -8.46
CA ASN A 130 2.21 -2.12 -7.27
C ASN A 130 0.79 -2.56 -6.90
N GLY A 131 0.68 -3.66 -6.18
CA GLY A 131 -0.58 -4.09 -5.57
C GLY A 131 -0.72 -3.49 -4.19
N VAL A 132 -0.53 -4.34 -3.18
CA VAL A 132 -0.50 -3.96 -1.77
C VAL A 132 0.95 -3.71 -1.35
N ARG A 133 1.21 -2.54 -0.74
CA ARG A 133 2.57 -2.06 -0.50
C ARG A 133 2.73 -1.49 0.91
N ILE A 134 3.81 -1.85 1.60
CA ILE A 134 4.30 -1.15 2.79
C ILE A 134 5.65 -0.53 2.43
N LYS A 135 5.80 0.78 2.59
CA LYS A 135 7.04 1.52 2.26
C LYS A 135 7.50 2.35 3.46
N THR A 136 8.72 2.14 3.92
CA THR A 136 9.31 2.91 5.03
C THR A 136 10.72 3.37 4.67
N TRP A 137 11.10 4.53 5.19
CA TRP A 137 12.42 5.11 4.98
C TRP A 137 13.44 4.50 5.95
N GLN A 138 14.65 4.24 5.45
CA GLN A 138 15.80 4.01 6.31
C GLN A 138 16.07 5.25 7.16
N GLY A 139 16.32 5.05 8.46
CA GLY A 139 16.51 6.11 9.45
C GLY A 139 15.25 6.47 10.22
N GLY A 140 14.08 6.07 9.73
CA GLY A 140 12.80 6.25 10.42
C GLY A 140 12.68 5.47 11.73
N SER A 141 11.62 5.76 12.49
CA SER A 141 11.28 5.09 13.75
C SER A 141 9.76 4.99 13.93
N GLY A 142 9.30 4.24 14.93
CA GLY A 142 7.89 3.92 15.13
C GLY A 142 7.55 2.54 14.57
N PHE A 143 6.29 2.32 14.19
CA PHE A 143 5.81 1.01 13.75
C PHE A 143 4.72 1.08 12.67
N ALA A 144 4.65 0.02 11.88
CA ALA A 144 3.53 -0.34 11.02
C ALA A 144 3.11 -1.77 11.38
N LYS A 145 2.05 -1.93 12.16
CA LYS A 145 1.67 -3.23 12.74
C LYS A 145 0.20 -3.56 12.62
N ASN A 146 -0.16 -4.84 12.77
CA ASN A 146 -1.54 -5.31 12.68
C ASN A 146 -2.20 -4.87 11.35
N ILE A 147 -1.62 -5.34 10.25
CA ILE A 147 -2.02 -4.99 8.88
C ILE A 147 -2.51 -6.27 8.20
N SER A 148 -3.68 -6.19 7.57
CA SER A 148 -4.28 -7.32 6.85
C SER A 148 -4.66 -6.93 5.43
N PHE A 149 -4.30 -7.79 4.49
CA PHE A 149 -4.75 -7.76 3.12
C PHE A 149 -5.49 -9.07 2.86
N SER A 150 -6.75 -9.01 2.44
CA SER A 150 -7.54 -10.20 2.18
C SER A 150 -8.42 -10.12 0.95
N GLU A 151 -8.67 -11.24 0.29
CA GLU A 151 -9.56 -11.32 -0.88
C GLU A 151 -9.17 -10.28 -1.95
N ILE A 152 -7.90 -10.28 -2.36
CA ILE A 152 -7.37 -9.32 -3.34
C ILE A 152 -7.19 -10.00 -4.68
N THR A 153 -7.70 -9.37 -5.73
CA THR A 153 -7.48 -9.81 -7.11
C THR A 153 -6.48 -8.91 -7.83
N PHE A 154 -5.42 -9.50 -8.37
CA PHE A 154 -4.47 -8.83 -9.25
C PHE A 154 -4.77 -9.13 -10.72
N VAL A 155 -4.90 -8.09 -11.55
CA VAL A 155 -5.04 -8.21 -13.00
C VAL A 155 -3.87 -7.51 -13.65
N ALA A 156 -2.84 -8.29 -14.01
CA ALA A 156 -1.63 -7.80 -14.63
C ALA A 156 -0.95 -6.67 -13.83
N ALA A 157 -0.85 -6.81 -12.50
CA ALA A 157 -0.11 -5.87 -11.64
C ALA A 157 1.41 -6.11 -11.76
N ASP A 158 2.23 -5.06 -11.79
CA ASP A 158 3.68 -5.22 -11.95
C ASP A 158 4.33 -5.78 -10.67
N ASN A 159 4.10 -5.17 -9.51
CA ASN A 159 4.64 -5.65 -8.23
C ASN A 159 3.51 -5.89 -7.19
N PRO A 160 2.81 -7.04 -7.24
CA PRO A 160 1.61 -7.30 -6.44
C PRO A 160 1.76 -7.15 -4.93
N ILE A 161 2.84 -7.66 -4.33
CA ILE A 161 3.03 -7.66 -2.88
C ILE A 161 4.43 -7.14 -2.56
N ILE A 162 4.50 -6.01 -1.85
CA ILE A 162 5.78 -5.37 -1.48
C ILE A 162 5.80 -4.95 -0.01
N ILE A 163 6.91 -5.27 0.67
CA ILE A 163 7.40 -4.52 1.82
C ILE A 163 8.78 -3.97 1.46
N ASP A 164 8.96 -2.66 1.53
CA ASP A 164 10.21 -1.97 1.23
C ASP A 164 10.59 -1.02 2.36
N GLN A 165 11.49 -1.46 3.24
CA GLN A 165 12.08 -0.62 4.29
C GLN A 165 13.33 0.15 3.79
N TYR A 166 13.65 0.10 2.50
CA TYR A 166 14.72 0.88 1.85
C TYR A 166 14.16 1.99 0.95
N TYR A 167 12.90 2.40 1.18
CA TYR A 167 12.24 3.36 0.32
C TYR A 167 13.05 4.65 0.23
N CYS A 168 13.47 4.97 -0.99
CA CYS A 168 14.32 6.11 -1.30
C CYS A 168 14.03 6.62 -2.72
N PRO A 169 13.11 7.59 -2.88
CA PRO A 169 12.81 8.18 -4.19
C PRO A 169 13.94 9.10 -4.71
N HIS A 170 14.97 9.37 -3.91
CA HIS A 170 16.11 10.22 -4.27
C HIS A 170 17.37 9.41 -4.61
N LYS A 171 18.29 9.97 -5.41
CA LYS A 171 19.45 9.23 -5.94
C LYS A 171 20.46 8.75 -4.88
N LYS A 172 20.39 9.23 -3.64
CA LYS A 172 21.33 8.88 -2.57
C LYS A 172 20.60 8.77 -1.23
N CYS A 173 20.40 7.55 -0.75
CA CYS A 173 20.12 7.28 0.66
C CYS A 173 21.22 6.38 1.19
N SER A 174 21.74 6.70 2.37
CA SER A 174 22.66 5.82 3.09
C SER A 174 21.87 4.78 3.88
N ASP A 175 22.36 3.55 3.96
CA ASP A 175 21.92 2.60 4.99
C ASP A 175 22.01 3.29 6.36
N LYS A 176 20.94 3.22 7.15
CA LYS A 176 20.85 3.84 8.48
C LYS A 176 20.71 2.76 9.56
N ILE A 177 20.97 3.17 10.80
CA ILE A 177 20.91 2.29 11.97
C ILE A 177 19.53 2.28 12.67
N SER A 178 18.50 2.77 12.02
CA SER A 178 17.11 2.71 12.47
C SER A 178 16.18 2.48 11.28
N ALA A 179 15.01 1.88 11.55
CA ALA A 179 13.91 1.77 10.60
C ALA A 179 12.60 1.68 11.39
N VAL A 180 11.50 2.05 10.75
CA VAL A 180 10.14 1.80 11.25
C VAL A 180 9.94 0.29 11.36
N GLU A 181 9.53 -0.21 12.53
CA GLU A 181 9.23 -1.63 12.73
C GLU A 181 8.04 -2.05 11.85
N VAL A 182 8.12 -3.22 11.23
CA VAL A 182 7.00 -3.80 10.48
C VAL A 182 6.69 -5.18 11.06
N SER A 183 5.53 -5.34 11.67
CA SER A 183 5.14 -6.57 12.37
C SER A 183 3.66 -6.92 12.16
N ASP A 184 3.31 -8.18 12.37
CA ASP A 184 1.91 -8.66 12.32
C ASP A 184 1.20 -8.30 11.00
N VAL A 185 1.80 -8.72 9.88
CA VAL A 185 1.28 -8.46 8.52
C VAL A 185 0.71 -9.75 7.94
N ARG A 186 -0.59 -9.77 7.64
CA ARG A 186 -1.27 -10.94 7.07
C ARG A 186 -1.69 -10.70 5.62
N TYR A 187 -1.37 -11.65 4.76
CA TYR A 187 -1.84 -11.77 3.39
C TYR A 187 -2.67 -13.06 3.28
N SER A 188 -3.98 -12.95 2.98
CA SER A 188 -4.90 -14.10 2.95
C SER A 188 -5.84 -14.07 1.75
N GLY A 189 -5.81 -15.05 0.86
CA GLY A 189 -6.71 -15.04 -0.32
C GLY A 189 -6.32 -13.95 -1.33
N LEU A 190 -5.05 -13.95 -1.77
CA LEU A 190 -4.55 -13.00 -2.76
C LEU A 190 -4.26 -13.73 -4.07
N HIS A 191 -5.07 -13.49 -5.10
CA HIS A 191 -5.02 -14.26 -6.34
C HIS A 191 -4.84 -13.38 -7.58
N GLY A 192 -4.38 -13.97 -8.68
CA GLY A 192 -4.48 -13.37 -10.01
C GLY A 192 -3.16 -13.37 -10.76
N THR A 193 -2.87 -12.28 -11.47
CA THR A 193 -1.77 -12.24 -12.44
C THR A 193 -0.84 -11.05 -12.29
N SER A 194 0.44 -11.27 -12.57
CA SER A 194 1.48 -10.25 -12.55
C SER A 194 2.19 -10.12 -13.89
N ILE A 195 2.56 -8.88 -14.24
CA ILE A 195 3.44 -8.59 -15.38
C ILE A 195 4.89 -8.34 -14.95
N SER A 196 5.23 -8.60 -13.67
CA SER A 196 6.56 -8.34 -13.12
C SER A 196 7.66 -8.88 -14.00
N LYS A 197 8.68 -8.07 -14.23
CA LYS A 197 9.97 -8.53 -14.77
C LYS A 197 10.98 -8.83 -13.67
N LYS A 198 10.60 -8.60 -12.40
CA LYS A 198 11.43 -8.78 -11.21
C LYS A 198 10.73 -9.79 -10.28
N ALA A 199 10.80 -9.56 -8.97
CA ALA A 199 10.07 -10.33 -7.98
C ALA A 199 8.61 -9.87 -7.93
N THR A 200 7.70 -10.84 -8.02
CA THR A 200 6.25 -10.69 -7.85
C THR A 200 5.90 -10.39 -6.40
N ILE A 201 6.61 -11.04 -5.47
CA ILE A 201 6.53 -10.83 -4.03
C ILE A 201 7.90 -10.37 -3.56
N ASN A 202 7.99 -9.19 -2.95
CA ASN A 202 9.27 -8.64 -2.50
C ASN A 202 9.18 -8.09 -1.08
N PHE A 203 9.86 -8.75 -0.13
CA PHE A 203 10.02 -8.29 1.23
C PHE A 203 11.46 -7.84 1.46
N SER A 204 11.72 -6.55 1.25
CA SER A 204 13.03 -5.94 1.47
C SER A 204 13.06 -5.24 2.83
N CYS A 205 13.33 -6.00 3.89
CA CYS A 205 13.38 -5.49 5.26
C CYS A 205 14.81 -5.04 5.65
N SER A 206 14.87 -4.10 6.59
CA SER A 206 16.10 -3.52 7.12
C SER A 206 16.99 -4.62 7.69
N LYS A 207 18.31 -4.55 7.47
CA LYS A 207 19.27 -5.54 7.97
C LYS A 207 19.31 -5.65 9.51
N ILE A 208 18.89 -4.60 10.21
CA ILE A 208 18.98 -4.48 11.67
C ILE A 208 17.61 -4.47 12.37
N VAL A 209 16.54 -4.12 11.65
CA VAL A 209 15.16 -4.12 12.16
C VAL A 209 14.36 -5.02 11.22
N PRO A 210 14.22 -6.31 11.52
CA PRO A 210 13.50 -7.25 10.66
C PRO A 210 12.03 -6.89 10.51
N CYS A 211 11.40 -7.37 9.44
CA CYS A 211 9.96 -7.52 9.44
C CYS A 211 9.61 -8.86 10.11
N THR A 212 8.67 -8.87 11.05
CA THR A 212 8.35 -10.06 11.84
C THR A 212 6.87 -10.42 11.76
N ASN A 213 6.56 -11.69 12.06
CA ASN A 213 5.19 -12.22 12.02
C ASN A 213 4.44 -11.90 10.71
N ILE A 214 5.13 -12.06 9.57
CA ILE A 214 4.46 -12.04 8.27
C ILE A 214 3.76 -13.37 8.06
N VAL A 215 2.46 -13.35 7.79
CA VAL A 215 1.68 -14.57 7.55
C VAL A 215 1.11 -14.52 6.15
N MET A 216 1.46 -15.51 5.32
CA MET A 216 0.92 -15.69 3.98
C MET A 216 0.13 -16.99 3.91
N ASP A 217 -1.11 -16.90 3.47
CA ASP A 217 -2.04 -18.02 3.44
C ASP A 217 -2.93 -17.90 2.20
N ASP A 218 -2.97 -18.92 1.34
CA ASP A 218 -3.77 -18.89 0.11
C ASP A 218 -3.43 -17.67 -0.78
N VAL A 219 -2.21 -17.67 -1.32
CA VAL A 219 -1.74 -16.63 -2.23
C VAL A 219 -1.33 -17.28 -3.54
N ASP A 220 -1.97 -16.96 -4.65
CA ASP A 220 -1.67 -17.55 -5.96
C ASP A 220 -1.57 -16.48 -7.05
N ILE A 221 -0.33 -16.14 -7.42
CA ILE A 221 -0.05 -15.10 -8.39
C ILE A 221 0.74 -15.70 -9.56
N GLU A 222 0.05 -15.81 -10.69
CA GLU A 222 0.60 -16.33 -11.93
C GLU A 222 1.19 -15.22 -12.81
N SER A 223 1.93 -15.63 -13.83
CA SER A 223 2.46 -14.71 -14.84
C SER A 223 1.39 -14.37 -15.87
N ALA A 224 1.15 -13.09 -16.11
CA ALA A 224 0.34 -12.63 -17.23
C ALA A 224 1.05 -12.77 -18.60
N HIS A 225 2.34 -13.15 -18.61
CA HIS A 225 3.12 -13.28 -19.84
C HIS A 225 2.89 -14.63 -20.51
N THR A 226 2.53 -14.63 -21.79
CA THR A 226 2.28 -15.85 -22.60
C THR A 226 3.51 -16.73 -22.84
N ARG A 227 4.73 -16.25 -22.53
CA ARG A 227 5.99 -16.99 -22.72
C ARG A 227 6.53 -17.64 -21.45
N HIS A 228 5.68 -17.95 -20.47
CA HIS A 228 6.06 -18.61 -19.21
C HIS A 228 7.26 -17.97 -18.49
N ARG A 229 7.23 -16.64 -18.28
CA ARG A 229 8.17 -16.03 -17.32
C ARG A 229 7.69 -16.39 -15.91
N PRO A 230 8.44 -17.18 -15.12
CA PRO A 230 7.98 -17.58 -13.81
C PRO A 230 7.85 -16.37 -12.90
N THR A 231 6.79 -16.35 -12.09
CA THR A 231 6.67 -15.43 -10.95
C THR A 231 7.69 -15.84 -9.89
N THR A 232 8.22 -14.88 -9.15
CA THR A 232 9.28 -15.14 -8.15
C THR A 232 9.05 -14.36 -6.88
N ALA A 233 9.56 -14.88 -5.77
CA ALA A 233 9.57 -14.20 -4.49
C ALA A 233 11.00 -13.86 -4.05
N ARG A 234 11.17 -12.74 -3.34
CA ARG A 234 12.43 -12.34 -2.73
C ARG A 234 12.19 -11.79 -1.33
N CYS A 235 13.06 -12.17 -0.40
CA CYS A 235 13.01 -11.70 0.97
C CYS A 235 14.42 -11.30 1.45
N ILE A 236 14.49 -10.26 2.27
CA ILE A 236 15.66 -9.81 3.00
C ILE A 236 15.18 -9.53 4.42
N ASN A 237 15.75 -10.20 5.42
CA ASN A 237 15.43 -10.05 6.83
C ASN A 237 13.93 -10.02 7.18
N ALA A 238 13.16 -10.87 6.50
CA ALA A 238 11.72 -11.01 6.70
C ALA A 238 11.43 -12.37 7.34
N HIS A 239 10.63 -12.37 8.41
CA HIS A 239 10.35 -13.54 9.22
C HIS A 239 8.85 -13.77 9.35
N GLY A 240 8.43 -15.02 9.23
CA GLY A 240 7.03 -15.38 9.07
C GLY A 240 6.78 -16.80 8.59
N THR A 241 5.55 -17.05 8.15
CA THR A 241 5.09 -18.34 7.66
C THR A 241 4.35 -18.19 6.33
N ALA A 242 4.48 -19.19 5.45
CA ALA A 242 3.81 -19.24 4.16
C ALA A 242 3.15 -20.61 3.97
N ARG A 243 1.84 -20.62 3.68
CA ARG A 243 1.04 -21.83 3.42
C ARG A 243 0.21 -21.63 2.16
N ALA A 244 0.26 -22.62 1.24
CA ALA A 244 -0.43 -22.56 -0.04
C ALA A 244 -0.12 -21.24 -0.80
N VAL A 245 1.17 -21.02 -1.06
CA VAL A 245 1.66 -19.78 -1.71
C VAL A 245 2.36 -20.09 -3.03
N HIS A 246 1.92 -19.44 -4.10
CA HIS A 246 2.53 -19.39 -5.41
C HIS A 246 2.72 -17.91 -5.84
N PRO A 247 3.94 -17.50 -6.27
CA PRO A 247 5.18 -18.27 -6.29
C PRO A 247 5.67 -18.65 -4.88
N PRO A 248 6.41 -19.77 -4.71
CA PRO A 248 6.94 -20.15 -3.40
C PRO A 248 7.77 -19.04 -2.75
N VAL A 249 7.58 -18.84 -1.44
CA VAL A 249 8.26 -17.80 -0.65
C VAL A 249 9.21 -18.44 0.37
N ASP A 250 10.11 -19.30 -0.12
CA ASP A 250 11.06 -20.06 0.72
C ASP A 250 12.06 -19.17 1.48
N CYS A 251 12.13 -17.91 1.10
CA CYS A 251 12.99 -16.90 1.73
C CYS A 251 12.41 -16.33 3.03
N LEU A 252 11.14 -16.58 3.33
CA LEU A 252 10.50 -16.15 4.58
C LEU A 252 10.90 -17.14 5.69
N ARG A 253 11.65 -16.64 6.68
CA ARG A 253 12.23 -17.50 7.74
C ARG A 253 11.28 -17.59 8.93
N SER A 254 11.08 -18.78 9.48
CA SER A 254 10.36 -18.97 10.75
C SER A 254 11.19 -18.50 11.94
#